data_AF-A0A0L6J7V7-F1
#
_entry.id   AF-A0A0L6J7V7-F1
#
_cell.length_a   1.000
_cell.length_b   1.000
_cell.length_c   1.000
_cell.angle_alpha   90.00
_cell.angle_beta   90.00
_cell.angle_gamma   90.00
#
_symmetry.space_group_name_H-M   'P 1'
#
loop_
_entity.id
_entity.type
_entity.pdbx_description
1 polymer ?
#
loop_
_entity_poly.entity_id
_entity_poly.type
_entity_poly.pdbx_seq_one_letter_code
_entity_poly.pdbx_strand_id
1 'polypeptide(L)'
;MPKPSLAQVGQGDPAVLAHPGYRAFPPCAMPLQTDAARAEYDSTGRLIWNVGRLSKDMHIALSLYASCFDQIQRISAEGLTPRASWYTNLQKAQARLKLDDIDKPISAPKEAPINRFARFGFPSRR
;
A
#
# COMPACT_ATOMS: atom_id res chain seq x y z
N MET A 1 12.14 -33.51 9.36
CA MET A 1 12.27 -32.12 8.87
C MET A 1 10.92 -31.43 9.02
N PRO A 2 10.78 -30.37 9.85
CA PRO A 2 9.53 -29.62 9.96
C PRO A 2 9.39 -28.60 8.81
N LYS A 3 8.16 -28.39 8.33
CA LYS A 3 7.86 -27.47 7.22
C LYS A 3 8.04 -26.01 7.65
N PRO A 4 8.57 -25.11 6.80
CA PRO A 4 8.57 -23.67 7.08
C PRO A 4 7.12 -23.16 7.09
N SER A 5 6.77 -22.33 8.07
CA SER A 5 5.48 -21.63 8.07
C SER A 5 5.54 -20.45 7.09
N LEU A 6 4.41 -20.16 6.45
CA LEU A 6 4.29 -19.22 5.32
C LEU A 6 4.67 -17.76 5.63
N ALA A 7 4.91 -17.43 6.90
CA ALA A 7 5.31 -16.09 7.34
C ALA A 7 6.83 -15.79 7.24
N GLN A 8 7.66 -16.73 6.76
CA GLN A 8 9.13 -16.60 6.76
C GLN A 8 9.82 -16.77 5.40
N VAL A 9 9.11 -16.65 4.28
CA VAL A 9 9.71 -16.65 2.94
C VAL A 9 9.54 -15.28 2.30
N GLY A 10 10.66 -14.57 2.13
CA GLY A 10 10.75 -13.14 1.75
C GLY A 10 10.74 -12.20 2.96
N GLN A 11 11.89 -11.78 3.46
CA GLN A 11 12.04 -11.41 4.88
C GLN A 11 11.58 -9.99 5.34
N GLY A 12 11.19 -9.05 4.47
CA GLY A 12 10.55 -7.75 4.82
C GLY A 12 11.38 -6.46 4.60
N ASP A 13 11.33 -5.90 3.38
CA ASP A 13 12.16 -4.87 2.69
C ASP A 13 12.45 -3.54 3.43
N PRO A 14 13.60 -2.84 3.18
CA PRO A 14 13.95 -1.60 3.88
C PRO A 14 12.93 -0.46 3.77
N ALA A 15 12.22 -0.34 2.64
CA ALA A 15 11.15 0.63 2.46
C ALA A 15 9.82 0.18 3.08
N VAL A 16 9.72 -1.11 3.45
CA VAL A 16 8.55 -1.75 4.07
C VAL A 16 8.71 -1.78 5.60
N LEU A 17 8.95 -0.60 6.17
CA LEU A 17 8.52 -0.32 7.53
C LEU A 17 7.03 0.04 7.47
N ALA A 18 6.17 -0.85 7.99
CA ALA A 18 4.81 -0.49 8.38
C ALA A 18 4.93 0.62 9.44
N HIS A 19 4.89 1.88 8.99
CA HIS A 19 5.21 3.04 9.81
C HIS A 19 4.31 3.04 11.06
N PRO A 20 4.81 3.32 12.27
CA PRO A 20 4.04 3.14 13.51
C PRO A 20 2.74 3.98 13.60
N GLY A 21 2.54 4.95 12.69
CA GLY A 21 1.29 5.69 12.49
C GLY A 21 0.21 4.96 11.67
N TYR A 22 0.51 3.86 10.96
CA TYR A 22 -0.43 3.08 10.15
C TYR A 22 -0.87 1.77 10.83
N ARG A 23 -1.14 1.83 12.15
CA ARG A 23 -1.78 0.72 12.89
C ARG A 23 -3.19 0.41 12.39
N ALA A 24 -3.83 1.38 11.74
CA ALA A 24 -5.07 1.26 11.00
C ALA A 24 -4.85 1.75 9.57
N PHE A 25 -5.67 1.29 8.63
CA PHE A 25 -5.69 1.79 7.26
C PHE A 25 -6.00 3.31 7.26
N PRO A 26 -5.14 4.16 6.67
CA PRO A 26 -5.33 5.60 6.70
C PRO A 26 -6.42 6.08 5.73
N PRO A 27 -7.14 7.16 6.05
CA PRO A 27 -8.01 7.82 5.08
C PRO A 27 -7.19 8.40 3.91
N CYS A 28 -7.85 8.62 2.78
CA CYS A 28 -7.24 9.28 1.63
C CYS A 28 -6.76 10.69 2.01
N ALA A 29 -5.56 11.07 1.60
CA ALA A 29 -5.02 12.41 1.83
C ALA A 29 -5.66 13.49 0.93
N MET A 30 -6.45 13.08 -0.06
CA MET A 30 -7.15 13.94 -1.02
C MET A 30 -8.67 13.86 -0.81
N PRO A 31 -9.42 14.98 -0.95
CA PRO A 31 -10.87 14.98 -0.82
C PRO A 31 -11.54 14.30 -2.03
N LEU A 32 -11.96 13.05 -1.86
CA LEU A 32 -12.65 12.27 -2.90
C LEU A 32 -14.17 12.55 -2.89
N GLN A 33 -14.72 12.93 -4.04
CA GLN A 33 -16.12 13.35 -4.15
C GLN A 33 -17.05 12.22 -4.61
N THR A 34 -16.58 11.31 -5.47
CA THR A 34 -17.34 10.16 -5.95
C THR A 34 -17.15 8.94 -5.05
N ASP A 35 -18.23 8.16 -4.86
CA ASP A 35 -18.15 6.90 -4.13
C ASP A 35 -17.34 5.83 -4.89
N ALA A 36 -17.29 5.92 -6.22
CA ALA A 36 -16.40 5.11 -7.06
C ALA A 36 -14.93 5.32 -6.69
N ALA A 37 -14.46 6.57 -6.57
CA ALA A 37 -13.08 6.85 -6.16
C ALA A 37 -12.78 6.44 -4.72
N ARG A 38 -13.77 6.53 -3.82
CA ARG A 38 -13.63 6.03 -2.44
C ARG A 38 -13.50 4.51 -2.41
N ALA A 39 -14.34 3.80 -3.14
CA ALA A 39 -14.28 2.34 -3.25
C ALA A 39 -12.94 1.88 -3.86
N GLU A 40 -12.44 2.58 -4.89
CA GLU A 40 -11.16 2.28 -5.54
C GLU A 40 -9.96 2.52 -4.62
N TYR A 41 -10.00 3.60 -3.83
CA TYR A 41 -9.00 3.89 -2.79
C TYR A 41 -9.00 2.80 -1.71
N ASP A 42 -10.18 2.42 -1.21
CA ASP A 42 -10.32 1.44 -0.15
C ASP A 42 -9.93 0.03 -0.62
N SER A 43 -10.34 -0.40 -1.81
CA SER A 43 -10.02 -1.71 -2.36
C SER A 43 -8.51 -1.87 -2.61
N THR A 44 -7.92 -0.95 -3.39
CA THR A 44 -6.49 -0.96 -3.72
C THR A 44 -5.64 -0.75 -2.47
N GLY A 45 -6.04 0.18 -1.60
CA GLY A 45 -5.32 0.50 -0.38
C GLY A 45 -5.33 -0.62 0.64
N ARG A 46 -6.48 -1.28 0.87
CA ARG A 46 -6.55 -2.47 1.74
C ARG A 46 -5.70 -3.60 1.19
N LEU A 47 -5.64 -3.77 -0.13
CA LEU A 47 -4.83 -4.82 -0.75
C LEU A 47 -3.33 -4.58 -0.48
N ILE A 48 -2.82 -3.35 -0.67
CA ILE A 48 -1.43 -2.97 -0.33
C ILE A 48 -1.17 -3.05 1.19
N TRP A 49 -2.13 -2.66 2.01
CA TRP A 49 -2.03 -2.65 3.48
C TRP A 49 -2.04 -4.06 4.08
N ASN A 50 -2.88 -4.97 3.60
CA ASN A 50 -2.95 -6.36 4.04
C ASN A 50 -1.65 -7.13 3.76
N VAL A 51 -0.95 -6.79 2.67
CA VAL A 51 0.38 -7.32 2.34
C VAL A 51 1.50 -6.53 3.06
N GLY A 52 1.16 -5.62 3.97
CA GLY A 52 2.09 -4.90 4.84
C GLY A 52 2.94 -3.82 4.15
N ARG A 53 2.69 -3.55 2.86
CA ARG A 53 3.56 -2.72 2.01
C ARG A 53 3.23 -1.23 2.01
N LEU A 54 2.19 -0.80 2.72
CA LEU A 54 1.71 0.59 2.71
C LEU A 54 2.70 1.54 3.42
N SER A 55 3.72 1.97 2.69
CA SER A 55 4.62 3.06 3.09
C SER A 55 3.94 4.42 2.94
N LYS A 56 4.52 5.47 3.53
CA LYS A 56 4.04 6.86 3.38
C LYS A 56 3.99 7.29 1.91
N ASP A 57 4.99 6.92 1.12
CA ASP A 57 5.06 7.28 -0.29
C ASP A 57 4.03 6.50 -1.13
N MET A 58 3.75 5.24 -0.77
CA MET A 58 2.63 4.50 -1.36
C MET A 58 1.27 5.08 -0.97
N HIS A 59 1.08 5.55 0.26
CA HIS A 59 -0.15 6.23 0.70
C HIS A 59 -0.38 7.55 -0.07
N ILE A 60 0.68 8.32 -0.32
CA ILE A 60 0.64 9.53 -1.16
C ILE A 60 0.33 9.17 -2.62
N ALA A 61 0.99 8.14 -3.18
CA ALA A 61 0.73 7.67 -4.54
C ALA A 61 -0.71 7.16 -4.72
N LEU A 62 -1.24 6.43 -3.73
CA LEU A 62 -2.61 5.92 -3.70
C LEU A 62 -3.63 7.06 -3.63
N SER A 63 -3.36 8.06 -2.79
CA SER A 63 -4.23 9.25 -2.67
C SER A 63 -4.24 10.08 -3.97
N LEU A 64 -3.09 10.19 -4.65
CA LEU A 64 -2.99 10.83 -5.98
C LEU A 64 -3.69 10.02 -7.07
N TYR A 65 -3.55 8.69 -7.06
CA TYR A 65 -4.23 7.78 -7.97
C TYR A 65 -5.76 7.94 -7.85
N ALA A 66 -6.29 7.80 -6.64
CA ALA A 66 -7.73 7.96 -6.37
C ALA A 66 -8.23 9.36 -6.72
N SER A 67 -7.46 10.42 -6.48
CA SER A 67 -7.83 11.79 -6.86
C SER A 67 -7.86 12.02 -8.38
N CYS A 68 -6.93 11.42 -9.13
CA CYS A 68 -6.96 11.47 -10.60
C CYS A 68 -8.16 10.69 -11.15
N PHE A 69 -8.48 9.54 -10.56
CA PHE A 69 -9.66 8.74 -10.91
C PHE A 69 -10.95 9.50 -10.61
N ASP A 70 -11.07 10.15 -9.45
CA ASP A 70 -12.21 11.00 -9.07
C ASP A 70 -12.45 12.14 -10.09
N GLN A 71 -11.38 12.84 -10.50
CA GLN A 71 -11.47 13.90 -11.52
C GLN A 71 -11.94 13.39 -12.87
N ILE A 72 -11.45 12.22 -13.30
CA ILE A 72 -11.87 11.57 -14.55
C ILE A 72 -13.35 11.17 -14.47
N GLN A 73 -13.76 10.47 -13.41
CA GLN A 73 -15.14 10.00 -13.21
C GLN A 73 -16.14 11.15 -13.22
N ARG A 74 -15.86 12.23 -12.48
CA ARG A 74 -16.75 13.41 -12.44
C ARG A 74 -16.93 14.06 -13.81
N ILE A 75 -15.83 14.31 -14.51
CA ILE A 75 -15.85 15.00 -15.80
C ILE A 75 -16.53 14.13 -16.86
N SER A 76 -16.31 12.81 -16.84
CA SER A 76 -17.07 11.87 -17.68
C SER A 76 -18.56 11.80 -17.32
N ALA A 77 -18.94 11.88 -16.04
CA ALA A 77 -20.34 11.94 -15.62
C ALA A 77 -21.04 13.25 -16.03
N GLU A 78 -20.30 14.36 -16.12
CA GLU A 78 -20.74 15.64 -16.69
C GLU A 78 -20.82 15.62 -18.23
N GLY A 79 -20.50 14.48 -18.88
CA GLY A 79 -20.50 14.34 -20.35
C GLY A 79 -19.33 15.03 -21.05
N LEU A 80 -18.32 15.47 -20.30
CA LEU A 80 -17.16 16.20 -20.79
C LEU A 80 -15.95 15.27 -20.99
N THR A 81 -15.07 15.61 -21.94
CA THR A 81 -13.84 14.85 -22.20
C THR A 81 -12.79 15.14 -21.11
N PRO A 82 -12.32 14.13 -20.34
CA PRO A 82 -11.32 14.36 -19.31
C PRO A 82 -9.94 14.72 -19.91
N ARG A 83 -9.16 15.53 -19.19
CA ARG A 83 -7.85 15.99 -19.68
C ARG A 83 -6.86 14.84 -19.77
N ALA A 84 -6.14 14.75 -20.90
CA ALA A 84 -5.09 13.74 -21.12
C ALA A 84 -4.04 13.68 -19.99
N SER A 85 -3.70 14.83 -19.38
CA SER A 85 -2.78 14.90 -18.25
C SER A 85 -3.24 14.15 -17.00
N TRP A 86 -4.56 14.02 -16.78
CA TRP A 86 -5.09 13.22 -15.67
C TRP A 86 -4.87 11.72 -15.89
N TYR A 87 -5.07 11.22 -17.11
CA TYR A 87 -4.76 9.83 -17.46
C TYR A 87 -3.25 9.54 -17.33
N THR A 88 -2.39 10.46 -17.80
CA THR A 88 -0.93 10.33 -17.63
C THR A 88 -0.53 10.33 -16.15
N ASN A 89 -1.17 11.14 -15.31
CA ASN A 89 -0.89 11.18 -13.87
C ASN A 89 -1.45 9.94 -13.15
N LEU A 90 -2.62 9.43 -13.55
CA LEU A 90 -3.22 8.20 -13.07
C LEU A 90 -2.28 7.01 -13.34
N GLN A 91 -1.80 6.86 -14.59
CA GLN A 91 -0.83 5.82 -14.97
C GLN A 91 0.49 5.93 -14.18
N LYS A 92 1.03 7.15 -14.02
CA LYS A 92 2.24 7.38 -13.20
C LYS A 92 2.04 7.03 -11.72
N ALA A 93 0.85 7.31 -11.17
CA ALA A 93 0.52 6.96 -9.79
C ALA A 93 0.35 5.43 -9.64
N GLN A 94 -0.37 4.79 -10.57
CA GLN A 94 -0.55 3.34 -10.62
C GLN A 94 0.78 2.59 -10.72
N ALA A 95 1.69 3.03 -11.59
CA ALA A 95 3.04 2.46 -11.70
C ALA A 95 3.86 2.60 -10.39
N ARG A 96 3.63 3.65 -9.60
CA ARG A 96 4.25 3.83 -8.27
C ARG A 96 3.67 2.94 -7.18
N LEU A 97 2.41 2.50 -7.33
CA LEU A 97 1.80 1.51 -6.43
C LEU A 97 2.40 0.11 -6.61
N LYS A 98 3.05 -0.15 -7.76
CA LYS A 98 3.73 -1.43 -8.07
C LYS A 98 2.81 -2.63 -7.82
N LEU A 99 1.59 -2.58 -8.35
CA LEU A 99 0.58 -3.60 -8.05
C LEU A 99 1.03 -5.00 -8.50
N ASP A 100 1.74 -5.09 -9.62
CA ASP A 100 2.32 -6.35 -10.13
C ASP A 100 3.43 -6.93 -9.23
N ASP A 101 3.96 -6.14 -8.29
CA ASP A 101 4.95 -6.61 -7.31
C ASP A 101 4.29 -7.20 -6.06
N ILE A 102 2.97 -7.09 -5.86
CA ILE A 102 2.31 -7.42 -4.58
C ILE A 102 2.54 -8.87 -4.17
N ASP A 103 2.38 -9.82 -5.10
CA ASP A 103 2.61 -11.26 -4.85
C ASP A 103 4.08 -11.61 -4.57
N LYS A 104 5.01 -10.67 -4.74
CA LYS A 104 6.43 -10.94 -4.49
C LYS A 104 6.70 -11.06 -2.99
N PRO A 105 7.43 -12.09 -2.55
CA PRO A 105 7.75 -12.29 -1.13
C PRO A 105 8.73 -11.20 -0.66
N ILE A 106 8.54 -10.69 0.56
CA ILE A 106 8.85 -9.28 0.86
C ILE A 106 10.33 -8.99 1.23
N SER A 107 11.29 -9.89 0.93
CA SER A 107 12.77 -9.69 0.88
C SER A 107 13.43 -8.52 1.70
N ALA A 108 14.09 -8.83 2.82
CA ALA A 108 14.50 -7.89 3.89
C ALA A 108 15.68 -6.91 3.64
N PRO A 109 15.79 -5.82 4.44
CA PRO A 109 17.06 -5.15 4.64
C PRO A 109 18.06 -6.14 5.24
N LYS A 110 19.15 -6.38 4.51
CA LYS A 110 20.30 -7.18 4.98
C LYS A 110 20.90 -6.67 6.30
N GLU A 111 20.63 -5.42 6.66
CA GLU A 111 21.28 -4.67 7.73
C GLU A 111 20.43 -4.54 9.01
N ALA A 112 19.22 -5.11 9.05
CA ALA A 112 18.43 -5.09 10.28
C ALA A 112 19.18 -5.86 11.41
N PRO A 113 19.52 -5.20 12.54
CA PRO A 113 20.21 -5.88 13.63
C PRO A 113 19.33 -7.00 14.18
N ILE A 114 19.88 -8.22 14.24
CA ILE A 114 19.17 -9.42 14.70
C ILE A 114 18.67 -9.18 16.12
N ASN A 115 17.37 -8.91 16.26
CA ASN A 115 16.77 -8.60 17.55
C ASN A 115 16.87 -9.82 18.46
N ARG A 116 17.81 -9.79 19.42
CA ARG A 116 18.19 -10.93 20.24
C ARG A 116 17.01 -11.47 21.07
N PHE A 117 16.00 -10.64 21.36
CA PHE A 117 14.76 -11.03 22.06
C PHE A 117 13.84 -11.93 21.22
N ALA A 118 13.90 -11.87 19.88
CA ALA A 118 13.10 -12.75 19.02
C ALA A 118 13.57 -14.22 19.04
N ARG A 119 14.79 -14.50 19.53
CA ARG A 119 15.35 -15.87 19.63
C ARG A 119 15.01 -16.62 20.91
N PHE A 120 14.65 -15.93 21.99
CA PHE A 120 14.48 -16.55 23.31
C PHE A 120 13.03 -16.59 23.79
N GLY A 121 12.11 -15.95 23.07
CA GLY A 121 10.72 -15.78 23.49
C GLY A 121 10.58 -14.83 24.67
N PHE A 122 9.37 -14.35 24.91
CA PHE A 122 9.06 -13.78 26.22
C PHE A 122 8.98 -14.94 27.22
N PRO A 123 9.68 -14.88 28.37
CA PRO A 123 9.45 -15.84 29.43
C PRO A 123 7.99 -15.73 29.85
N SER A 124 7.24 -16.82 29.66
CA SER A 124 5.83 -16.89 30.04
C SER A 124 5.72 -16.68 31.55
N ARG A 125 5.19 -15.52 31.97
CA ARG A 125 4.74 -15.34 33.35
C ARG A 125 3.58 -16.29 33.58
N ARG A 126 3.81 -17.31 34.42
CA ARG A 126 2.75 -17.91 35.25
C ARG A 126 2.54 -17.00 36.46
#